data_AF-A0A6V8P2X2-F1
#
_entry.id   AF-A0A6V8P2X2-F1
#
_cell.length_a   1.000
_cell.length_b   1.000
_cell.length_c   1.000
_cell.angle_alpha   90.00
_cell.angle_beta   90.00
_cell.angle_gamma   90.00
#
_symmetry.space_group_name_H-M   'P 1'
#
loop_
_entity.id
_entity.type
_entity.pdbx_description
1 polymer ?
#
loop_
_entity_poly.entity_id
_entity_poly.type
_entity_poly.pdbx_seq_one_letter_code
_entity_poly.pdbx_strand_id
1 'polypeptide(L)'
;MERTIVRGSLSESQKKQLQKRVQELLLGDVEFIDNVFYEREVLRDRIKGLLKRIVREDCLGLEEDVDDDLVTEILQELFGLGIIEKYLQDREVTDILIQDTEMAIIKDGRTID
;
A
#
# COMPACT_ATOMS: atom_id res chain seq x y z
N MET A 1 -21.76 1.91 25.71
CA MET A 1 -20.84 0.99 25.03
C MET A 1 -19.71 1.84 24.52
N GLU A 2 -18.56 1.81 25.20
CA GLU A 2 -17.36 2.52 24.79
C GLU A 2 -16.80 1.83 23.54
N ARG A 3 -16.68 2.57 22.44
CA ARG A 3 -15.96 2.11 21.25
C ARG A 3 -14.48 2.16 21.58
N THR A 4 -13.88 1.01 21.83
CA THR A 4 -12.43 0.92 22.06
C THR A 4 -11.72 1.03 20.72
N ILE A 5 -11.43 2.27 20.31
CA ILE A 5 -10.56 2.53 19.17
C ILE A 5 -9.20 1.93 19.49
N VAL A 6 -8.77 0.94 18.72
CA VAL A 6 -7.42 0.37 18.81
C VAL A 6 -6.45 1.43 18.31
N ARG A 7 -6.05 2.35 19.19
CA ARG A 7 -4.84 3.18 19.04
C ARG A 7 -3.56 2.37 19.33
N GLY A 8 -3.63 1.04 19.23
CA GLY A 8 -2.49 0.16 19.40
C GLY A 8 -1.81 -0.03 18.05
N SER A 9 -0.70 0.65 17.84
CA SER A 9 0.16 0.42 16.68
C SER A 9 0.47 -1.07 16.57
N LEU A 10 0.01 -1.71 15.48
CA LEU A 10 0.42 -3.07 15.14
C LEU A 10 1.94 -3.14 15.24
N SER A 11 2.47 -4.18 15.90
CA SER A 11 3.92 -4.38 15.90
C SER A 11 4.41 -4.62 14.47
N GLU A 12 5.68 -4.29 14.21
CA GLU A 12 6.29 -4.48 12.89
C GLU A 12 6.17 -5.91 12.36
N SER A 13 6.19 -6.91 13.24
CA SER A 13 5.99 -8.31 12.85
C SER A 13 4.55 -8.62 12.43
N GLN A 14 3.57 -8.04 13.12
CA GLN A 14 2.15 -8.15 12.76
C GLN A 14 1.84 -7.43 11.45
N LYS A 15 2.41 -6.24 11.24
CA LYS A 15 2.32 -5.51 9.97
C LYS A 15 2.87 -6.34 8.81
N LYS A 16 4.07 -6.91 8.95
CA LYS A 16 4.67 -7.78 7.92
C LYS A 16 3.85 -9.03 7.62
N GLN A 17 3.25 -9.65 8.63
CA GLN A 17 2.37 -10.80 8.42
C GLN A 17 1.10 -10.40 7.68
N LEU A 18 0.48 -9.30 8.09
CA LEU A 18 -0.71 -8.74 7.45
C LEU A 18 -0.42 -8.42 5.98
N GLN A 19 0.68 -7.72 5.72
CA GLN A 19 1.15 -7.36 4.38
C GLN A 19 1.35 -8.59 3.50
N LYS A 20 2.10 -9.60 3.98
CA LYS A 20 2.34 -10.84 3.24
C LYS A 20 1.03 -11.54 2.88
N ARG A 21 0.07 -11.56 3.81
CA ARG A 21 -1.22 -12.21 3.60
C ARG A 21 -2.07 -11.48 2.57
N VAL A 22 -2.06 -10.15 2.62
CA VAL A 22 -2.73 -9.34 1.59
C VAL A 22 -2.09 -9.59 0.23
N GLN A 23 -0.75 -9.62 0.12
CA GLN A 23 -0.07 -9.96 -1.14
C GLN A 23 -0.48 -11.32 -1.69
N GLU A 24 -0.49 -12.36 -0.85
CA GLU A 24 -0.91 -13.70 -1.24
C GLU A 24 -2.35 -13.73 -1.78
N LEU A 25 -3.27 -12.99 -1.15
CA LEU A 25 -4.66 -12.91 -1.57
C LEU A 25 -4.84 -12.10 -2.86
N LEU A 26 -4.08 -11.02 -3.03
CA LEU A 26 -4.16 -10.18 -4.22
C LEU A 26 -3.53 -10.86 -5.45
N LEU A 27 -2.42 -11.57 -5.27
CA LEU A 27 -1.80 -12.36 -6.34
C LEU A 27 -2.65 -13.59 -6.73
N GLY A 28 -3.45 -14.11 -5.79
CA GLY A 28 -4.39 -15.20 -6.06
C GLY A 28 -5.69 -14.76 -6.74
N ASP A 29 -5.99 -13.46 -6.75
CA ASP A 29 -7.19 -12.88 -7.36
C ASP A 29 -6.83 -12.26 -8.73
N VAL A 30 -6.87 -13.07 -9.80
CA VAL A 30 -6.51 -12.64 -11.16
C VAL A 30 -7.41 -11.49 -11.65
N GLU A 31 -8.69 -11.48 -11.25
CA GLU A 31 -9.61 -10.38 -11.56
C GLU A 31 -9.22 -9.07 -10.85
N PHE A 32 -8.52 -9.17 -9.71
CA PHE A 32 -8.04 -7.99 -9.01
C PHE A 32 -6.99 -7.25 -9.82
N ILE A 33 -5.97 -7.96 -10.36
CA ILE A 33 -4.85 -7.37 -11.13
C ILE A 33 -5.36 -6.65 -12.39
N ASP A 34 -6.33 -7.24 -13.10
CA ASP A 34 -6.91 -6.64 -14.31
C ASP A 34 -7.72 -5.36 -14.04
N ASN A 35 -8.26 -5.20 -12.82
CA ASN A 35 -9.08 -4.05 -12.42
C ASN A 35 -8.30 -2.93 -11.71
N VAL A 36 -7.05 -3.15 -11.29
CA VAL A 36 -6.22 -2.15 -10.58
C VAL A 36 -6.07 -0.85 -11.40
N PHE A 37 -6.11 -0.96 -12.72
CA PHE A 37 -5.91 0.18 -13.62
C PHE A 37 -7.12 1.08 -13.81
N TYR A 38 -8.31 0.70 -13.32
CA TYR A 38 -9.54 1.37 -13.73
C TYR A 38 -10.05 2.44 -12.76
N GLU A 39 -9.87 2.31 -11.43
CA GLU A 39 -10.31 3.36 -10.47
C GLU A 39 -9.65 3.23 -9.08
N ARG A 40 -8.90 4.25 -8.65
CA ARG A 40 -8.13 4.27 -7.38
C ARG A 40 -9.00 4.08 -6.13
N GLU A 41 -10.19 4.67 -6.12
CA GLU A 41 -11.11 4.58 -4.97
C GLU A 41 -11.69 3.16 -4.83
N VAL A 42 -12.02 2.50 -5.94
CA VAL A 42 -12.52 1.12 -5.96
C VAL A 42 -11.45 0.15 -5.44
N LEU A 43 -10.20 0.35 -5.85
CA LEU A 43 -9.04 -0.41 -5.35
C LEU A 43 -8.88 -0.25 -3.83
N ARG A 44 -8.95 1.00 -3.36
CA ARG A 44 -8.81 1.34 -1.94
C ARG A 44 -9.89 0.67 -1.09
N ASP A 45 -11.15 0.75 -1.51
CA ASP A 45 -12.28 0.14 -0.80
C ASP A 45 -12.16 -1.39 -0.74
N ARG A 46 -11.74 -2.02 -1.85
CA ARG A 46 -11.57 -3.48 -1.91
C ARG A 46 -10.43 -3.95 -0.98
N ILE A 47 -9.32 -3.22 -0.94
CA ILE A 47 -8.20 -3.50 -0.02
C ILE A 47 -8.59 -3.27 1.43
N LYS A 48 -9.32 -2.19 1.73
CA LYS A 48 -9.85 -1.95 3.07
C LYS A 48 -10.75 -3.10 3.52
N GLY A 49 -11.58 -3.64 2.62
CA GLY A 49 -12.39 -4.84 2.88
C GLY A 49 -11.56 -6.08 3.20
N LEU A 50 -10.51 -6.36 2.41
CA LEU A 50 -9.58 -7.47 2.63
C LEU A 50 -8.85 -7.34 3.97
N LEU A 51 -8.34 -6.15 4.28
CA LEU A 51 -7.67 -5.85 5.54
C LEU A 51 -8.60 -6.07 6.74
N LYS A 52 -9.84 -5.56 6.67
CA LYS A 52 -10.85 -5.79 7.72
C LYS A 52 -11.13 -7.27 7.94
N ARG A 53 -11.14 -8.07 6.88
CA ARG A 53 -11.32 -9.52 6.97
C ARG A 53 -10.12 -10.20 7.64
N ILE A 54 -8.90 -9.93 7.18
CA ILE A 54 -7.68 -10.57 7.71
C ILE A 54 -7.44 -10.15 9.16
N VAL A 55 -7.63 -8.88 9.51
CA VAL A 55 -7.50 -8.42 10.91
C VAL A 55 -8.51 -9.13 11.82
N ARG A 56 -9.74 -9.34 11.35
CA ARG A 56 -10.76 -10.07 12.11
C ARG A 56 -10.41 -11.56 12.29
N GLU A 57 -9.90 -12.19 11.24
CA GLU A 57 -9.61 -13.63 11.21
C GLU A 57 -8.31 -13.99 11.94
N ASP A 58 -7.25 -13.20 11.73
CA ASP A 58 -5.89 -13.53 12.17
C ASP A 58 -5.42 -12.70 13.39
N CYS A 59 -5.99 -11.52 13.62
CA CYS A 59 -5.58 -10.61 14.70
C CYS A 59 -6.66 -10.49 15.79
N LEU A 60 -6.73 -11.53 16.64
CA LEU A 60 -7.13 -11.47 18.05
C LEU A 60 -8.50 -10.83 18.40
N GLY A 61 -9.51 -10.91 17.53
CA GLY A 61 -10.85 -10.45 17.89
C GLY A 61 -10.94 -8.93 18.10
N LEU A 62 -10.12 -8.17 17.36
CA LEU A 62 -10.23 -6.71 17.31
C LEU A 62 -11.57 -6.35 16.68
N GLU A 63 -12.55 -6.00 17.53
CA GLU A 63 -13.73 -5.29 17.11
C GLU A 63 -13.35 -3.83 16.79
N GLU A 64 -13.68 -3.44 15.56
CA GLU A 64 -13.82 -2.06 15.07
C GLU A 64 -12.59 -1.35 14.46
N ASP A 65 -12.84 -0.98 13.20
CA ASP A 65 -12.08 -0.18 12.24
C ASP A 65 -10.57 -0.39 12.08
N VAL A 66 -10.22 -0.94 10.90
CA VAL A 66 -8.90 -0.76 10.30
C VAL A 66 -8.74 0.72 9.99
N ASP A 67 -7.77 1.35 10.64
CA ASP A 67 -7.40 2.75 10.45
C ASP A 67 -7.08 3.04 8.97
N ASP A 68 -7.52 4.18 8.46
CA ASP A 68 -7.21 4.63 7.11
C ASP A 68 -5.72 4.84 6.91
N ASP A 69 -4.98 5.15 7.97
CA ASP A 69 -3.51 5.25 7.94
C ASP A 69 -2.87 3.88 7.68
N LEU A 70 -3.38 2.81 8.30
CA LEU A 70 -2.89 1.44 8.07
C LEU A 70 -3.25 0.95 6.67
N VAL A 71 -4.45 1.30 6.17
CA VAL A 71 -4.83 1.02 4.77
C VAL A 71 -3.89 1.74 3.81
N THR A 72 -3.56 3.00 4.09
CA THR A 72 -2.66 3.81 3.26
C THR A 72 -1.24 3.27 3.28
N GLU A 73 -0.72 2.91 4.44
CA GLU A 73 0.61 2.30 4.62
C GLU A 73 0.71 1.00 3.79
N ILE A 74 -0.27 0.11 3.92
CA ILE A 74 -0.27 -1.16 3.17
C ILE A 74 -0.48 -0.92 1.67
N LEU A 75 -1.33 0.03 1.27
CA LEU A 75 -1.47 0.39 -0.14
C LEU A 75 -0.17 0.92 -0.74
N GLN A 76 0.56 1.77 -0.02
CA GLN A 76 1.87 2.27 -0.45
C GLN A 76 2.89 1.14 -0.55
N GLU A 77 2.84 0.16 0.34
CA GLU A 77 3.73 -0.99 0.26
C GLU A 77 3.40 -1.97 -0.87
N LEU A 78 2.12 -2.11 -1.24
CA LEU A 78 1.66 -3.07 -2.26
C LEU A 78 1.60 -2.49 -3.68
N PHE A 79 1.09 -1.26 -3.79
CA PHE A 79 0.83 -0.55 -5.04
C PHE A 79 1.62 0.75 -5.16
N GLY A 80 2.25 1.21 -4.07
CA GLY A 80 3.15 2.33 -4.18
C GLY A 80 4.31 1.97 -5.08
N LEU A 81 4.87 2.98 -5.71
CA LEU A 81 5.99 2.81 -6.64
C LEU A 81 7.32 2.76 -5.86
N GLY A 82 7.24 2.45 -4.57
CA GLY A 82 8.35 2.43 -3.63
C GLY A 82 9.11 3.75 -3.65
N ILE A 83 10.43 3.66 -3.83
CA ILE A 83 11.32 4.82 -3.89
C ILE A 83 10.99 5.80 -5.02
N ILE A 84 10.24 5.36 -6.05
CA ILE A 84 9.91 6.15 -7.23
C ILE A 84 8.77 7.14 -6.95
N GLU A 85 7.89 6.81 -6.00
CA GLU A 85 6.65 7.57 -5.74
C GLU A 85 6.91 9.03 -5.37
N LYS A 86 7.96 9.30 -4.57
CA LYS A 86 8.39 10.67 -4.21
C LYS A 86 8.80 11.51 -5.43
N TYR A 87 9.33 10.88 -6.48
CA TYR A 87 9.78 11.57 -7.68
C TYR A 87 8.61 11.83 -8.65
N LEU A 88 7.58 10.98 -8.64
CA LEU A 88 6.40 11.17 -9.48
C LEU A 88 5.46 12.30 -9.02
N GLN A 89 5.53 12.66 -7.75
CA GLN A 89 4.79 13.81 -7.21
C GLN A 89 5.54 15.13 -7.41
N ASP A 90 6.82 15.08 -7.75
CA ASP A 90 7.68 16.24 -7.94
C ASP A 90 7.49 16.80 -9.35
N ARG A 91 6.95 18.01 -9.44
CA ARG A 91 6.62 18.65 -10.73
C ARG A 91 7.84 19.05 -11.55
N GLU A 92 9.02 19.08 -10.94
CA GLU A 92 10.26 19.40 -11.64
C GLU A 92 10.89 18.15 -12.27
N VAL A 93 10.50 16.94 -11.82
CA VAL A 93 10.97 15.69 -12.40
C VAL A 93 10.31 15.50 -13.75
N THR A 94 11.14 15.49 -14.79
CA THR A 94 10.71 15.29 -16.18
C THR A 94 10.84 13.83 -16.59
N ASP A 95 11.87 13.13 -16.10
CA ASP A 95 12.16 11.74 -16.49
C ASP A 95 12.73 10.93 -15.32
N ILE A 96 12.43 9.63 -15.31
CA ILE A 96 12.97 8.64 -14.39
C ILE A 96 13.51 7.48 -15.22
N LEU A 97 14.82 7.24 -15.15
CA LEU A 97 15.51 6.17 -15.88
C LEU A 97 15.93 5.08 -14.90
N ILE A 98 15.59 3.83 -15.20
CA ILE A 98 15.90 2.67 -14.36
C ILE A 98 16.64 1.65 -15.23
N GLN A 99 17.84 1.27 -14.80
CA GLN A 99 18.64 0.25 -15.44
C GLN A 99 19.24 -0.67 -14.37
N ASP A 100 18.78 -1.92 -14.33
CA ASP A 100 19.19 -2.93 -13.34
C ASP A 100 19.08 -2.42 -11.89
N THR A 101 20.21 -2.19 -11.22
CA THR A 101 20.27 -1.68 -9.83
C THR A 101 20.46 -0.17 -9.76
N GLU A 102 20.52 0.51 -10.89
CA GLU A 102 20.76 1.95 -11.00
C GLU A 102 19.46 2.69 -11.35
N MET A 103 19.30 3.87 -10.75
CA MET A 103 18.17 4.76 -11.00
C MET A 103 18.70 6.19 -11.11
N ALA A 104 18.32 6.88 -12.19
CA ALA A 104 18.66 8.27 -12.43
C ALA A 104 17.37 9.12 -12.53
N ILE A 105 17.36 10.24 -11.82
CA ILE A 105 16.23 11.19 -11.81
C ILE A 105 16.63 12.42 -12.61
N ILE A 106 15.81 12.82 -13.57
CA ILE A 106 16.03 14.00 -14.40
C ILE A 106 15.02 15.08 -13.99
N LYS A 107 15.52 16.27 -13.64
CA LYS A 107 14.70 17.47 -13.50
C LYS A 107 15.08 18.52 -14.51
N ASP A 108 14.09 19.08 -15.21
CA ASP A 108 14.28 20.09 -16.25
C ASP A 108 15.42 19.74 -17.24
N GLY A 109 15.52 18.46 -17.62
CA GLY A 109 16.56 17.96 -18.52
C GLY A 109 17.95 17.77 -17.91
N ARG A 110 18.09 17.79 -16.57
CA ARG A 110 19.36 17.55 -15.86
C ARG A 110 19.25 16.39 -14.87
N THR A 111 20.22 15.48 -14.90
CA THR A 111 20.34 14.40 -13.91
C THR A 111 20.66 14.96 -12.54
N ILE A 112 20.00 14.43 -11.51
CA ILE A 112 20.27 14.72 -10.11
C ILE A 112 20.79 13.44 -9.47
N ASP A 113 22.02 13.50 -8.97
CA ASP A 113 22.64 12.44 -8.15
C ASP A 113 21.86 12.22 -6.84
#